data_AF-A0A354Z5A5-F1
#
_entry.id   AF-A0A354Z5A5-F1
#
_cell.length_a   1.000
_cell.length_b   1.000
_cell.length_c   1.000
_cell.angle_alpha   90.00
_cell.angle_beta   90.00
_cell.angle_gamma   90.00
#
_symmetry.space_group_name_H-M   'P 1'
#
loop_
_entity.id
_entity.type
_entity.pdbx_description
1 polymer ?
#
loop_
_entity_poly.entity_id
_entity_poly.type
_entity_poly.pdbx_seq_one_letter_code
_entity_poly.pdbx_strand_id
1 'polypeptide(L)'
;EDGGASLMVAQGLFDDFLPEAVFGLHVIAGIPSDVIATRPGPFMAASDYFQIVVKGRQTHGSRPWGGVDPVVAAADIIGTA
;
A
#
# COMPACT_ATOMS: atom_id res chain seq x y z
N GLU A 1 -3.02 2.62 -6.60
CA GLU A 1 -3.36 1.58 -7.60
C GLU A 1 -4.66 0.92 -7.16
N ASP A 2 -5.52 0.53 -8.09
CA ASP A 2 -6.70 -0.26 -7.74
C ASP A 2 -6.28 -1.73 -7.53
N GLY A 3 -6.76 -2.35 -6.45
CA GLY A 3 -6.42 -3.74 -6.14
C GLY A 3 -7.02 -4.72 -7.15
N GLY A 4 -6.24 -5.74 -7.57
CA GLY A 4 -6.71 -6.73 -8.54
C GLY A 4 -7.98 -7.47 -8.09
N ALA A 5 -8.11 -7.78 -6.80
CA ALA A 5 -9.27 -8.48 -6.26
C ALA A 5 -10.58 -7.68 -6.42
N SER A 6 -10.57 -6.37 -6.12
CA SER A 6 -11.76 -5.55 -6.28
C SER A 6 -12.16 -5.39 -7.75
N LEU A 7 -11.17 -5.30 -8.64
CA LEU A 7 -11.40 -5.25 -10.09
C LEU A 7 -12.03 -6.54 -10.62
N MET A 8 -11.55 -7.72 -10.19
CA MET A 8 -12.12 -9.00 -10.61
C MET A 8 -13.59 -9.13 -10.20
N VAL A 9 -13.92 -8.74 -8.97
CA VAL A 9 -15.31 -8.74 -8.48
C VAL A 9 -16.16 -7.77 -9.30
N ALA A 10 -15.67 -6.55 -9.57
CA ALA A 10 -16.38 -5.56 -10.37
C ALA A 10 -16.60 -6.00 -11.83
N GLN A 11 -15.76 -6.90 -12.35
CA GLN A 11 -15.87 -7.48 -13.69
C GLN A 11 -16.78 -8.72 -13.74
N GLY A 12 -17.46 -9.07 -12.65
CA GLY A 12 -18.46 -10.13 -12.62
C GLY A 12 -17.90 -11.52 -12.32
N LEU A 13 -16.76 -11.63 -11.64
CA LEU A 13 -16.13 -12.92 -11.28
C LEU A 13 -17.11 -13.94 -10.66
N PHE A 14 -18.12 -13.48 -9.93
CA PHE A 14 -19.09 -14.32 -9.23
C PHE A 14 -20.52 -14.23 -9.77
N ASP A 15 -20.73 -13.63 -10.94
CA ASP A 15 -22.09 -13.41 -11.48
C ASP A 15 -22.74 -14.73 -11.94
N ASP A 16 -21.96 -15.61 -12.58
CA ASP A 16 -22.43 -16.89 -13.11
C ASP A 16 -22.27 -18.05 -12.10
N PHE A 17 -21.35 -17.92 -11.15
CA PHE A 17 -21.02 -18.96 -10.18
C PHE A 17 -20.47 -18.37 -8.88
N LEU A 18 -21.13 -18.69 -7.76
CA LEU A 18 -20.66 -18.36 -6.42
C LEU A 18 -20.14 -19.62 -5.72
N PRO A 19 -18.84 -19.69 -5.35
CA PRO A 19 -18.31 -20.86 -4.66
C PRO A 19 -18.80 -20.94 -3.22
N GLU A 20 -18.93 -22.17 -2.70
CA GLU A 20 -19.28 -22.41 -1.29
C GLU A 20 -18.15 -22.02 -0.31
N ALA A 21 -16.90 -21.97 -0.80
CA ALA A 21 -15.74 -21.54 -0.03
C ALA A 21 -14.63 -20.97 -0.93
N VAL A 22 -13.86 -20.03 -0.40
CA VAL A 22 -12.67 -19.45 -1.05
C VAL A 22 -11.47 -19.63 -0.13
N PHE A 23 -10.36 -20.13 -0.68
CA PHE A 23 -9.11 -20.33 0.04
C PHE A 23 -8.01 -19.49 -0.60
N GLY A 24 -7.16 -18.88 0.24
CA GLY A 24 -5.96 -18.16 -0.18
C GLY A 24 -4.76 -18.63 0.64
N LEU A 25 -3.59 -18.67 0.00
CA LEU A 25 -2.33 -19.04 0.64
C LEU A 25 -1.28 -17.98 0.33
N HIS A 26 -0.44 -17.68 1.31
CA HIS A 26 0.71 -16.80 1.15
C HIS A 26 1.92 -17.43 1.83
N VAL A 27 3.06 -17.42 1.14
CA VAL A 27 4.33 -17.89 1.73
C VAL A 27 4.89 -16.80 2.62
N ILE A 28 5.12 -17.11 3.90
CA ILE A 28 5.65 -16.17 4.89
C ILE A 28 6.98 -16.71 5.39
N ALA A 29 8.05 -15.94 5.21
CA ALA A 29 9.41 -16.37 5.59
C ALA A 29 9.58 -16.71 7.08
N GLY A 30 8.70 -16.22 7.95
CA GLY A 30 8.69 -16.52 9.39
C GLY A 30 8.03 -17.84 9.79
N ILE A 31 7.45 -18.59 8.84
CA ILE A 31 6.82 -19.89 9.09
C ILE A 31 7.76 -20.99 8.55
N PRO A 32 8.07 -22.04 9.33
CA PRO A 32 8.89 -23.16 8.86
C PRO A 32 8.33 -23.81 7.60
N SER A 33 9.22 -24.33 6.75
CA SER A 33 8.81 -25.17 5.61
C SER A 33 7.97 -26.35 6.07
N ASP A 34 7.08 -26.81 5.19
CA ASP A 34 6.16 -27.93 5.42
C ASP A 34 5.11 -27.69 6.52
N VAL A 35 4.94 -26.43 6.97
CA VAL A 35 3.93 -26.03 7.95
C VAL A 35 2.90 -25.09 7.30
N ILE A 36 1.61 -25.41 7.50
CA ILE A 36 0.50 -24.51 7.19
C ILE A 36 -0.04 -23.94 8.50
N ALA A 37 0.05 -22.62 8.66
CA ALA A 37 -0.52 -21.92 9.81
C ALA A 37 -1.85 -21.25 9.43
N THR A 38 -2.82 -21.30 10.33
CA THR A 38 -4.14 -20.66 10.17
C THR A 38 -4.60 -20.01 11.47
N ARG A 39 -5.56 -19.09 11.40
CA ARG A 39 -6.21 -18.48 12.56
C ARG A 39 -7.67 -18.17 12.21
N PRO A 40 -8.64 -18.50 13.08
CA PRO A 40 -10.03 -18.11 12.86
C PRO A 40 -10.23 -16.59 13.08
N GLY A 41 -11.22 -16.01 12.40
CA GLY A 41 -11.53 -14.58 12.50
C GLY A 41 -10.61 -13.69 11.65
N PRO A 42 -10.51 -12.38 11.95
CA PRO A 42 -9.67 -11.45 11.20
C PRO A 42 -8.21 -11.91 11.17
N PHE A 43 -7.60 -12.01 9.97
CA PHE A 43 -6.24 -12.53 9.81
C PHE A 43 -5.17 -11.42 9.69
N MET A 44 -5.45 -10.34 8.97
CA MET A 44 -4.52 -9.21 8.74
C MET A 44 -5.20 -7.86 9.03
N ALA A 45 -4.38 -6.82 9.19
CA ALA A 45 -4.87 -5.45 9.22
C ALA A 45 -5.35 -5.02 7.82
N ALA A 46 -6.30 -4.09 7.78
CA ALA A 46 -6.59 -3.37 6.54
C ALA A 46 -5.37 -2.53 6.13
N SER A 47 -5.23 -2.30 4.82
CA SER A 47 -4.18 -1.46 4.26
C SER A 47 -4.79 -0.45 3.29
N ASP A 48 -4.36 0.79 3.39
CA ASP A 48 -4.67 1.85 2.44
C ASP A 48 -3.39 2.36 1.78
N TYR A 49 -3.56 2.98 0.61
CA TYR A 49 -2.48 3.61 -0.12
C TYR A 49 -2.87 5.05 -0.46
N PHE A 50 -1.94 5.98 -0.23
CA PHE A 50 -2.08 7.37 -0.65
C PHE A 50 -0.76 7.89 -1.20
N GLN A 51 -0.84 8.96 -1.99
CA GLN A 51 0.32 9.65 -2.55
C GLN A 51 0.29 11.13 -2.15
N ILE A 52 1.39 11.62 -1.58
CA ILE A 52 1.60 13.05 -1.32
C ILE A 52 2.57 13.58 -2.36
N VAL A 53 2.15 14.63 -3.07
CA VAL A 53 3.01 15.34 -4.03
C VAL A 53 3.47 16.65 -3.40
N VAL A 54 4.74 16.71 -2.99
CA VAL A 54 5.36 17.93 -2.42
C VAL A 54 5.90 18.79 -3.57
N LYS A 55 5.29 19.97 -3.77
CA LYS A 55 5.68 20.90 -4.84
C LYS A 55 6.57 22.01 -4.28
N GLY A 56 7.81 22.05 -4.75
CA GLY A 56 8.78 23.10 -4.42
C GLY A 56 8.79 24.25 -5.42
N ARG A 57 9.78 25.14 -5.27
CA ARG A 57 10.10 26.23 -6.20
C ARG A 57 11.60 26.24 -6.47
N GLN A 58 11.97 26.15 -7.74
CA GLN A 58 13.37 26.09 -8.16
C GLN A 58 14.15 27.35 -7.80
N THR A 59 15.43 27.18 -7.45
CA THR A 59 16.41 28.25 -7.24
C THR A 59 17.83 27.73 -7.51
N HIS A 60 18.83 28.60 -7.46
CA HIS A 60 20.24 28.20 -7.46
C HIS A 60 20.59 27.53 -6.12
N GLY A 61 21.32 26.40 -6.13
CA GLY A 61 21.61 25.62 -4.91
C GLY A 61 22.36 26.40 -3.82
N SER A 62 23.21 27.36 -4.18
CA SER A 62 23.87 28.26 -3.21
C SER A 62 23.02 29.46 -2.75
N ARG A 63 21.78 29.60 -3.24
CA ARG A 63 20.82 30.65 -2.86
C ARG A 63 19.46 30.03 -2.48
N PRO A 64 19.41 29.19 -1.44
CA PRO A 64 18.21 28.43 -1.07
C PRO A 64 17.01 29.33 -0.72
N TRP A 65 17.24 30.54 -0.18
CA TRP A 65 16.18 31.51 0.15
C TRP A 65 15.39 32.01 -1.08
N GLY A 66 15.88 31.79 -2.30
CA GLY A 66 15.14 32.10 -3.53
C GLY A 66 14.10 31.04 -3.93
N GLY A 67 14.14 29.86 -3.33
CA GLY A 67 13.31 28.71 -3.69
C GLY A 67 12.45 28.20 -2.55
N VAL A 68 11.85 27.02 -2.77
CA VAL A 68 11.22 26.19 -1.75
C VAL A 68 11.74 24.78 -2.01
N ASP A 69 12.52 24.24 -1.08
CA ASP A 69 13.11 22.91 -1.21
C ASP A 69 12.09 21.83 -0.81
N PRO A 70 11.58 21.03 -1.76
CA PRO A 70 10.63 19.98 -1.45
C PRO A 70 11.25 18.80 -0.68
N VAL A 71 12.58 18.64 -0.70
CA VAL A 71 13.28 17.55 0.00
C VAL A 71 13.25 17.79 1.51
N VAL A 72 13.59 19.00 1.95
CA VAL A 72 13.53 19.37 3.37
C VAL A 72 12.08 19.33 3.87
N ALA A 73 11.12 19.83 3.08
CA ALA A 73 9.70 19.76 3.43
C ALA A 73 9.20 18.31 3.53
N ALA A 74 9.60 17.43 2.61
CA ALA A 74 9.23 16.01 2.68
C ALA A 74 9.85 15.31 3.90
N ALA A 75 11.08 15.67 4.28
CA ALA A 75 11.71 15.14 5.48
C ALA A 75 10.95 15.56 6.76
N ASP A 76 10.48 16.80 6.83
CA ASP A 76 9.66 17.30 7.94
C ASP A 76 8.29 16.60 8.02
N ILE A 77 7.64 16.36 6.88
CA ILE A 77 6.40 15.57 6.80
C ILE A 77 6.58 14.16 7.38
N ILE A 78 7.76 13.54 7.21
CA ILE A 78 8.04 12.19 7.73
C ILE A 78 8.44 12.24 9.22
N GLY A 79 9.23 13.23 9.61
CA GLY A 79 9.93 13.23 10.91
C GLY A 79 9.16 13.86 12.06
N THR A 80 8.26 14.80 11.79
CA THR A 80 7.80 15.77 12.79
C THR A 80 6.32 16.13 12.68
N ALA A 81 5.63 15.67 11.64
CA ALA A 81 4.18 15.79 11.52
C ALA A 81 3.44 14.88 12.53
#